data_AF-A0A538FER7-F1
#
_entry.id   AF-A0A538FER7-F1
#
_cell.length_a   1.000
_cell.length_b   1.000
_cell.length_c   1.000
_cell.angle_alpha   90.00
_cell.angle_beta   90.00
_cell.angle_gamma   90.00
#
_symmetry.space_group_name_H-M   'P 1'
#
loop_
_entity.id
_entity.type
_entity.pdbx_description
1 polymer ?
#
loop_
_entity_poly.entity_id
_entity_poly.type
_entity_poly.pdbx_seq_one_letter_code
_entity_poly.pdbx_strand_id
1 'polypeptide(L)'
;MVAHGPADQTGQGHDGVPHGARREYPTGALVAPGAQAGGTGQRRTTGHGNHLPGREGCWDRRPPGHRHAPVRSGRQAPSAQVRGPGNRRHTRGRARGTRTTGGFTRLHGLTSSSVDGSIHTVDRPCYRSSCPARQARKPEEPCKRACTLPAPESSASGAPGEGLPTVEPFETVSAPDGPAVADLCRRASPDPPPHEDLLASLFDPSRPALVRGDPGRGVVATVERNGQGYLRLLVVDPAWRRRGVGSALLEAAEADLAGVGTSGTVVVGTDAPDFLYPGVDSRQTDMLCLLEKHGYERVSFNFNMAVDLTRLPPDPGGAELGGESDRAELEAFLERRWPMWADEALRGLDKGRLLLARDGEGVAGFCAWDVNWAGKLGPMAGRTWARGQGVGRKLVLGALHRMRAGGREEAEIVWVAPLRFYAKAAGAVVNRVFFVYRKRLRPREQSR
;
A
#
# COMPACT_ATOMS: atom_id res chain seq x y z
N MET A 1 -2.51 -28.35 68.18
CA MET A 1 -3.52 -27.32 68.54
C MET A 1 -4.61 -27.39 67.48
N VAL A 2 -5.79 -27.94 67.83
CA VAL A 2 -7.06 -28.05 67.04
C VAL A 2 -6.93 -28.46 65.54
N ALA A 3 -7.22 -29.66 65.01
CA ALA A 3 -8.10 -30.82 65.29
C ALA A 3 -9.34 -30.92 64.35
N HIS A 4 -9.57 -32.16 63.86
CA HIS A 4 -10.72 -32.72 63.10
C HIS A 4 -10.83 -32.54 61.57
N GLY A 5 -10.81 -33.68 60.85
CA GLY A 5 -11.43 -33.91 59.52
C GLY A 5 -12.81 -34.59 59.71
N PRO A 6 -13.18 -35.70 59.02
CA PRO A 6 -12.57 -36.37 57.84
C PRO A 6 -13.63 -36.94 56.83
N ALA A 7 -13.18 -37.85 55.92
CA ALA A 7 -13.94 -39.01 55.37
C ALA A 7 -15.13 -38.78 54.37
N ASP A 8 -15.55 -39.73 53.52
CA ASP A 8 -14.98 -40.96 52.89
C ASP A 8 -16.05 -41.55 51.88
N GLN A 9 -15.71 -42.63 51.16
CA GLN A 9 -16.58 -43.66 50.57
C GLN A 9 -17.02 -43.63 49.07
N THR A 10 -16.23 -44.41 48.33
CA THR A 10 -16.49 -45.36 47.22
C THR A 10 -17.88 -46.01 47.03
N GLY A 11 -18.19 -46.34 45.76
CA GLY A 11 -19.11 -47.42 45.29
C GLY A 11 -19.43 -47.27 43.79
N GLN A 12 -18.94 -48.12 42.86
CA GLN A 12 -19.55 -49.38 42.35
C GLN A 12 -21.05 -49.29 42.02
N GLY A 13 -21.61 -49.71 40.86
CA GLY A 13 -21.04 -50.25 39.61
C GLY A 13 -22.11 -50.93 38.72
N HIS A 14 -21.89 -50.99 37.40
CA HIS A 14 -22.50 -51.87 36.36
C HIS A 14 -24.02 -51.87 36.00
N ASP A 15 -24.24 -51.69 34.68
CA ASP A 15 -25.16 -52.38 33.73
C ASP A 15 -26.70 -52.48 33.90
N GLY A 16 -27.44 -52.19 32.81
CA GLY A 16 -28.85 -52.62 32.65
C GLY A 16 -29.69 -51.85 31.60
N VAL A 17 -30.01 -52.48 30.45
CA VAL A 17 -30.73 -51.89 29.29
C VAL A 17 -31.62 -52.99 28.67
N PRO A 18 -32.96 -52.83 28.44
CA PRO A 18 -33.46 -52.20 27.20
C PRO A 18 -34.91 -51.57 27.20
N HIS A 19 -35.28 -51.02 26.03
CA HIS A 19 -36.65 -50.70 25.51
C HIS A 19 -37.41 -49.43 26.01
N GLY A 20 -38.06 -48.61 25.16
CA GLY A 20 -38.07 -48.56 23.68
C GLY A 20 -39.13 -47.61 23.05
N ALA A 21 -39.01 -47.35 21.73
CA ALA A 21 -39.96 -46.70 20.79
C ALA A 21 -40.12 -45.13 20.84
N ARG A 22 -40.34 -44.37 19.73
CA ARG A 22 -40.31 -44.64 18.25
C ARG A 22 -40.34 -43.33 17.40
N ARG A 23 -40.09 -43.47 16.08
CA ARG A 23 -40.20 -42.50 14.93
C ARG A 23 -39.01 -41.53 14.75
N GLU A 24 -38.19 -41.49 13.69
CA GLU A 24 -38.24 -41.81 12.22
C GLU A 24 -38.51 -40.60 11.30
N TYR A 25 -37.42 -40.01 10.74
CA TYR A 25 -36.98 -40.03 9.31
C TYR A 25 -38.01 -39.81 8.15
N PRO A 26 -37.60 -39.35 6.93
CA PRO A 26 -36.36 -39.74 6.23
C PRO A 26 -35.59 -38.73 5.33
N THR A 27 -34.46 -39.23 4.86
CA THR A 27 -33.47 -38.66 3.91
C THR A 27 -33.77 -39.07 2.45
N GLY A 28 -33.23 -38.35 1.45
CA GLY A 28 -33.21 -38.76 0.03
C GLY A 28 -32.33 -37.82 -0.81
N ALA A 29 -31.63 -38.33 -1.84
CA ALA A 29 -30.47 -37.64 -2.42
C ALA A 29 -30.41 -37.61 -3.97
N LEU A 30 -29.48 -36.77 -4.48
CA LEU A 30 -28.84 -36.76 -5.82
C LEU A 30 -29.65 -36.34 -7.06
N VAL A 31 -29.06 -35.42 -7.85
CA VAL A 31 -28.71 -35.49 -9.29
C VAL A 31 -28.60 -34.08 -9.89
N ALA A 32 -27.58 -33.84 -10.74
CA ALA A 32 -27.40 -32.61 -11.52
C ALA A 32 -27.94 -32.77 -12.98
N PRO A 33 -28.39 -31.68 -13.60
CA PRO A 33 -27.75 -31.15 -14.81
C PRO A 33 -27.57 -29.61 -14.71
N GLY A 34 -26.87 -28.88 -15.57
CA GLY A 34 -26.45 -29.13 -16.96
C GLY A 34 -26.93 -27.94 -17.81
N ALA A 35 -26.00 -27.20 -18.43
CA ALA A 35 -26.32 -25.94 -19.11
C ALA A 35 -26.74 -26.14 -20.58
N GLN A 36 -27.70 -25.35 -21.07
CA GLN A 36 -27.67 -24.66 -22.38
C GLN A 36 -29.00 -23.95 -22.73
N ALA A 37 -28.88 -22.96 -23.64
CA ALA A 37 -29.95 -22.25 -24.37
C ALA A 37 -30.95 -21.42 -23.51
N GLY A 38 -31.48 -20.30 -23.98
CA GLY A 38 -31.34 -19.63 -25.27
C GLY A 38 -32.62 -18.86 -25.61
N GLY A 39 -32.63 -18.07 -26.69
CA GLY A 39 -33.88 -17.55 -27.25
C GLY A 39 -34.34 -16.18 -26.74
N THR A 40 -33.82 -15.16 -27.41
CA THR A 40 -34.53 -13.88 -27.62
C THR A 40 -36.00 -14.08 -28.03
N GLY A 41 -36.94 -13.43 -27.35
CA GLY A 41 -38.37 -13.44 -27.69
C GLY A 41 -38.98 -12.04 -27.55
N GLN A 42 -39.45 -11.46 -28.66
CA GLN A 42 -39.92 -10.07 -28.75
C GLN A 42 -41.46 -9.99 -28.69
N ARG A 43 -42.01 -8.78 -28.45
CA ARG A 43 -43.41 -8.34 -28.77
C ARG A 43 -44.53 -8.88 -27.86
N ARG A 44 -45.69 -8.22 -27.73
CA ARG A 44 -46.12 -6.78 -27.81
C ARG A 44 -47.61 -6.76 -27.45
N THR A 45 -48.11 -5.66 -26.85
CA THR A 45 -49.56 -5.27 -26.80
C THR A 45 -50.50 -6.29 -26.12
N THR A 46 -51.71 -6.02 -25.60
CA THR A 46 -52.66 -4.89 -25.41
C THR A 46 -53.23 -5.05 -23.97
N GLY A 47 -53.90 -4.13 -23.27
CA GLY A 47 -54.58 -2.86 -23.57
C GLY A 47 -55.74 -2.69 -22.57
N HIS A 48 -56.25 -1.45 -22.37
CA HIS A 48 -57.36 -1.07 -21.47
C HIS A 48 -57.15 -1.32 -19.94
N GLY A 49 -57.71 -0.53 -19.02
CA GLY A 49 -58.42 0.75 -19.16
C GLY A 49 -59.02 1.27 -17.83
N ASN A 50 -59.29 2.58 -17.80
CA ASN A 50 -60.21 3.31 -16.90
C ASN A 50 -59.89 3.63 -15.42
N HIS A 51 -60.32 4.87 -15.08
CA HIS A 51 -60.78 5.44 -13.81
C HIS A 51 -59.81 6.00 -12.75
N LEU A 52 -59.60 7.33 -12.86
CA LEU A 52 -59.63 8.27 -11.72
C LEU A 52 -61.07 8.42 -11.19
N PRO A 53 -61.25 8.71 -9.89
CA PRO A 53 -61.33 10.11 -9.39
C PRO A 53 -60.38 10.35 -8.20
N GLY A 54 -60.15 11.57 -7.67
CA GLY A 54 -60.58 12.91 -8.08
C GLY A 54 -60.82 13.84 -6.87
N ARG A 55 -59.98 14.89 -6.71
CA ARG A 55 -60.11 16.02 -5.74
C ARG A 55 -59.94 15.62 -4.23
N GLU A 56 -59.63 16.46 -3.22
CA GLU A 56 -59.36 17.91 -3.00
C GLU A 56 -58.11 18.02 -2.07
N GLY A 57 -57.42 19.13 -1.79
CA GLY A 57 -57.68 20.57 -1.96
C GLY A 57 -56.44 21.41 -1.58
N CYS A 58 -56.52 22.73 -1.77
CA CYS A 58 -55.38 23.68 -1.71
C CYS A 58 -55.42 24.56 -0.45
N TRP A 59 -54.24 24.99 0.05
CA TRP A 59 -54.10 26.24 0.83
C TRP A 59 -52.78 26.97 0.53
N ASP A 60 -52.85 28.00 -0.32
CA ASP A 60 -51.84 29.06 -0.51
C ASP A 60 -51.67 29.95 0.73
N ARG A 61 -50.46 30.47 0.99
CA ARG A 61 -50.23 31.84 1.56
C ARG A 61 -48.84 32.44 1.28
N ARG A 62 -48.78 33.53 0.50
CA ARG A 62 -47.82 34.67 0.53
C ARG A 62 -48.41 35.82 -0.33
N PRO A 63 -47.91 37.07 -0.28
CA PRO A 63 -47.49 37.93 0.83
C PRO A 63 -48.37 39.23 0.84
N PRO A 64 -48.01 40.37 1.48
CA PRO A 64 -47.15 41.38 0.79
C PRO A 64 -46.36 42.37 1.71
N GLY A 65 -45.59 43.31 1.12
CA GLY A 65 -45.44 44.68 1.66
C GLY A 65 -44.03 45.21 2.00
N HIS A 66 -43.57 46.26 1.30
CA HIS A 66 -42.36 47.05 1.61
C HIS A 66 -42.66 48.33 2.44
N ARG A 67 -41.64 48.95 3.09
CA ARG A 67 -41.25 50.39 2.93
C ARG A 67 -40.07 50.88 3.84
N HIS A 68 -39.14 51.64 3.22
CA HIS A 68 -38.24 52.75 3.65
C HIS A 68 -37.40 52.81 4.98
N ALA A 69 -36.06 52.79 4.84
CA ALA A 69 -34.98 53.81 5.10
C ALA A 69 -35.16 54.99 6.13
N PRO A 70 -34.11 55.81 6.50
CA PRO A 70 -32.66 55.89 6.16
C PRO A 70 -31.70 55.90 7.42
N VAL A 71 -30.35 56.09 7.41
CA VAL A 71 -29.51 57.31 7.16
C VAL A 71 -27.98 57.01 7.18
N ARG A 72 -27.23 57.67 6.27
CA ARG A 72 -25.80 58.16 6.21
C ARG A 72 -24.85 58.02 7.44
N SER A 73 -23.50 58.11 7.40
CA SER A 73 -22.41 58.41 6.41
C SER A 73 -21.03 58.16 7.12
N GLY A 74 -19.83 58.09 6.51
CA GLY A 74 -19.32 58.21 5.12
C GLY A 74 -17.79 58.52 5.11
N ARG A 75 -17.16 58.68 3.93
CA ARG A 75 -15.74 59.08 3.66
C ARG A 75 -14.65 58.04 4.05
N GLN A 76 -13.47 57.95 3.42
CA GLN A 76 -12.89 58.52 2.19
C GLN A 76 -11.71 57.63 1.72
N ALA A 77 -11.38 57.62 0.42
CA ALA A 77 -10.10 57.10 -0.11
C ALA A 77 -9.06 58.24 -0.23
N PRO A 78 -7.78 57.94 -0.53
CA PRO A 78 -7.40 58.01 -1.95
C PRO A 78 -6.36 56.96 -2.42
N SER A 79 -6.20 56.93 -3.74
CA SER A 79 -5.25 56.14 -4.52
C SER A 79 -3.89 56.83 -4.71
N ALA A 80 -2.88 56.06 -5.13
CA ALA A 80 -1.66 56.60 -5.74
C ALA A 80 -1.26 55.78 -6.99
N GLN A 81 -1.14 56.45 -8.13
CA GLN A 81 -0.49 55.94 -9.35
C GLN A 81 0.87 56.63 -9.52
N VAL A 82 1.85 55.94 -10.10
CA VAL A 82 3.01 56.57 -10.76
C VAL A 82 3.17 55.97 -12.17
N ARG A 83 3.57 56.80 -13.14
CA ARG A 83 3.52 56.52 -14.59
C ARG A 83 4.92 56.38 -15.23
N GLY A 84 5.07 55.40 -16.13
CA GLY A 84 5.82 55.48 -17.41
C GLY A 84 7.31 55.86 -17.39
N PRO A 85 7.98 56.05 -18.55
CA PRO A 85 7.57 55.84 -19.97
C PRO A 85 8.27 54.59 -20.59
N GLY A 86 8.15 54.19 -21.87
CA GLY A 86 7.33 54.65 -23.00
C GLY A 86 8.09 54.74 -24.34
N ASN A 87 7.95 53.74 -25.24
CA ASN A 87 8.25 53.78 -26.69
C ASN A 87 8.03 52.38 -27.32
N ARG A 88 7.81 52.17 -28.62
CA ARG A 88 6.95 52.77 -29.66
C ARG A 88 6.97 51.73 -30.81
N ARG A 89 5.79 51.42 -31.33
CA ARG A 89 5.42 50.57 -32.51
C ARG A 89 6.46 50.39 -33.62
N HIS A 90 6.47 49.20 -34.24
CA HIS A 90 6.22 48.92 -35.69
C HIS A 90 6.38 47.38 -35.94
N THR A 91 5.80 46.67 -36.94
CA THR A 91 4.93 47.02 -38.10
C THR A 91 3.76 46.00 -38.24
N ARG A 92 3.50 45.44 -39.45
CA ARG A 92 2.66 44.27 -39.81
C ARG A 92 3.41 43.44 -40.85
N GLY A 93 3.18 42.13 -40.91
CA GLY A 93 3.55 41.24 -42.03
C GLY A 93 2.47 40.17 -42.24
N ARG A 94 2.12 39.83 -43.48
CA ARG A 94 0.94 39.02 -43.84
C ARG A 94 1.21 38.07 -45.00
N ALA A 95 0.96 36.79 -44.81
CA ALA A 95 0.77 35.75 -45.86
C ALA A 95 -0.22 34.71 -45.27
N ARG A 96 -1.36 34.30 -45.88
CA ARG A 96 -1.55 33.56 -47.16
C ARG A 96 -0.61 32.36 -47.25
N GLY A 97 -1.01 31.11 -47.43
CA GLY A 97 -2.30 30.39 -47.52
C GLY A 97 -1.97 28.89 -47.30
N THR A 98 -2.88 27.94 -47.12
CA THR A 98 -3.95 27.51 -48.05
C THR A 98 -5.01 26.69 -47.29
N ARG A 99 -6.18 26.47 -47.90
CA ARG A 99 -7.09 25.37 -47.53
C ARG A 99 -6.95 24.26 -48.57
N THR A 100 -7.02 23.01 -48.14
CA THR A 100 -7.56 21.91 -48.95
C THR A 100 -8.45 21.04 -48.08
N THR A 101 -9.58 20.65 -48.64
CA THR A 101 -10.66 19.88 -48.01
C THR A 101 -10.57 18.41 -48.39
N GLY A 102 -10.89 17.52 -47.46
CA GLY A 102 -11.10 16.08 -47.69
C GLY A 102 -11.66 15.45 -46.42
N GLY A 103 -12.74 14.68 -46.51
CA GLY A 103 -13.47 14.16 -45.34
C GLY A 103 -13.73 12.65 -45.40
N PHE A 104 -14.56 12.17 -44.47
CA PHE A 104 -14.90 10.76 -44.20
C PHE A 104 -13.71 9.95 -43.61
N THR A 105 -13.89 8.97 -42.72
CA THR A 105 -15.11 8.27 -42.23
C THR A 105 -14.96 7.92 -40.74
N ARG A 106 -16.07 7.67 -40.01
CA ARG A 106 -16.01 6.99 -38.70
C ARG A 106 -15.70 5.49 -38.88
N LEU A 107 -14.94 4.91 -37.95
CA LEU A 107 -15.05 3.50 -37.57
C LEU A 107 -14.65 3.30 -36.11
N HIS A 108 -15.34 2.39 -35.41
CA HIS A 108 -15.08 2.07 -34.01
C HIS A 108 -13.86 1.16 -33.86
N GLY A 109 -13.11 1.34 -32.78
CA GLY A 109 -12.04 0.44 -32.36
C GLY A 109 -11.71 0.66 -30.88
N LEU A 110 -12.31 -0.14 -30.01
CA LEU A 110 -11.97 -0.18 -28.59
C LEU A 110 -10.77 -1.10 -28.40
N THR A 111 -9.61 -0.56 -28.02
CA THR A 111 -8.55 -1.31 -27.35
C THR A 111 -7.99 -0.47 -26.19
N SER A 112 -8.06 -1.03 -24.99
CA SER A 112 -7.47 -0.42 -23.79
C SER A 112 -5.96 -0.65 -23.81
N SER A 113 -5.18 0.38 -24.14
CA SER A 113 -3.73 0.33 -24.04
C SER A 113 -3.27 0.56 -22.59
N SER A 114 -2.55 -0.43 -22.06
CA SER A 114 -1.67 -0.28 -20.90
C SER A 114 -0.66 0.85 -21.16
N VAL A 115 -0.54 1.79 -20.23
CA VAL A 115 0.48 2.85 -20.31
C VAL A 115 1.82 2.26 -19.92
N ASP A 116 2.57 1.79 -20.92
CA ASP A 116 3.94 1.33 -20.76
C ASP A 116 4.89 2.55 -20.72
N GLY A 117 5.53 2.76 -19.57
CA GLY A 117 6.32 3.94 -19.23
C GLY A 117 7.72 3.94 -19.83
N SER A 118 7.82 3.86 -21.16
CA SER A 118 9.11 3.92 -21.87
C SER A 118 9.71 5.33 -21.81
N ILE A 119 10.74 5.51 -20.99
CA ILE A 119 11.54 6.74 -20.96
C ILE A 119 12.46 6.75 -22.19
N HIS A 120 12.20 7.67 -23.13
CA HIS A 120 13.09 7.92 -24.24
C HIS A 120 14.47 8.37 -23.76
N THR A 121 15.52 7.73 -24.27
CA THR A 121 16.90 8.22 -24.17
C THR A 121 17.02 9.58 -24.85
N VAL A 122 17.39 10.60 -24.09
CA VAL A 122 17.66 11.95 -24.62
C VAL A 122 19.16 12.09 -24.86
N ASP A 123 19.53 12.42 -26.10
CA ASP A 123 20.93 12.64 -26.49
C ASP A 123 21.60 13.78 -25.71
N ARG A 124 22.91 13.61 -25.46
CA ARG A 124 23.74 14.54 -24.68
C ARG A 124 24.15 15.76 -25.53
N PRO A 125 23.85 17.00 -25.13
CA PRO A 125 24.53 18.17 -25.68
C PRO A 125 25.90 18.32 -25.03
N CYS A 126 26.97 18.33 -25.84
CA CYS A 126 28.32 18.65 -25.37
C CYS A 126 28.44 20.15 -25.04
N TYR A 127 28.55 20.50 -23.76
CA TYR A 127 28.88 21.86 -23.36
C TYR A 127 30.40 22.10 -23.43
N ARG A 128 30.87 22.78 -24.48
CA ARG A 128 32.20 23.41 -24.49
C ARG A 128 32.10 24.77 -23.79
N SER A 129 32.74 24.92 -22.63
CA SER A 129 33.06 26.23 -22.05
C SER A 129 34.54 26.54 -22.26
N SER A 130 34.82 27.68 -22.90
CA SER A 130 36.17 28.21 -23.08
C SER A 130 36.52 29.18 -21.95
N CYS A 131 37.59 28.90 -21.21
CA CYS A 131 38.21 29.84 -20.28
C CYS A 131 39.63 30.22 -20.78
N PRO A 132 40.06 31.49 -20.63
CA PRO A 132 41.32 31.97 -21.19
C PRO A 132 42.55 31.53 -20.39
N ALA A 133 43.68 31.42 -21.09
CA ALA A 133 44.93 30.94 -20.53
C ALA A 133 45.54 31.89 -19.47
N ARG A 134 46.06 31.31 -18.38
CA ARG A 134 47.12 31.92 -17.55
C ARG A 134 48.27 30.93 -17.38
N GLN A 135 49.46 31.48 -17.20
CA GLN A 135 50.74 30.82 -17.46
C GLN A 135 51.05 29.67 -16.50
N ALA A 136 51.66 28.61 -17.03
CA ALA A 136 52.16 27.49 -16.24
C ALA A 136 53.40 27.89 -15.42
N ARG A 137 53.44 27.45 -14.16
CA ARG A 137 54.69 27.27 -13.39
C ARG A 137 54.90 25.77 -13.15
N LYS A 138 56.18 25.35 -13.11
CA LYS A 138 56.58 23.95 -12.95
C LYS A 138 56.13 23.38 -11.58
N PRO A 139 55.87 22.07 -11.47
CA PRO A 139 55.63 21.43 -10.18
C PRO A 139 56.92 21.32 -9.37
N GLU A 140 56.85 21.67 -8.08
CA GLU A 140 57.87 21.33 -7.07
C GLU A 140 57.53 19.98 -6.41
N GLU A 141 58.54 19.33 -5.82
CA GLU A 141 58.46 17.97 -5.30
C GLU A 141 57.53 17.83 -4.07
N PRO A 142 56.84 16.70 -3.89
CA PRO A 142 55.99 16.47 -2.72
C PRO A 142 56.83 16.26 -1.45
N CYS A 143 56.59 17.12 -0.45
CA CYS A 143 57.26 17.09 0.85
C CYS A 143 57.04 15.75 1.60
N LYS A 144 58.14 15.11 2.00
CA LYS A 144 58.13 13.93 2.89
C LYS A 144 57.79 14.36 4.32
N ARG A 145 56.56 14.12 4.76
CA ARG A 145 56.22 13.98 6.19
C ARG A 145 55.44 12.70 6.43
N ALA A 146 56.03 11.79 7.18
CA ALA A 146 55.41 10.54 7.58
C ALA A 146 54.41 10.78 8.72
N CYS A 147 53.15 10.39 8.50
CA CYS A 147 52.20 10.15 9.58
C CYS A 147 52.19 8.65 9.89
N THR A 148 53.06 8.22 10.81
CA THR A 148 53.03 6.86 11.36
C THR A 148 51.82 6.70 12.29
N LEU A 149 50.79 6.04 11.81
CA LEU A 149 49.80 5.37 12.66
C LEU A 149 50.29 3.94 12.92
N PRO A 150 50.28 3.44 14.17
CA PRO A 150 50.62 2.05 14.44
C PRO A 150 49.56 1.13 13.82
N ALA A 151 50.02 0.03 13.20
CA ALA A 151 49.13 -1.02 12.71
C ALA A 151 48.47 -1.73 13.91
N PRO A 152 47.18 -2.11 13.82
CA PRO A 152 46.57 -2.95 14.84
C PRO A 152 47.25 -4.34 14.83
N GLU A 153 47.63 -4.82 16.00
CA GLU A 153 48.34 -6.08 16.17
C GLU A 153 47.47 -7.26 15.71
N SER A 154 47.98 -8.04 14.76
CA SER A 154 47.32 -9.25 14.26
C SER A 154 47.64 -10.45 15.16
N SER A 155 46.76 -10.76 16.12
CA SER A 155 46.90 -11.95 16.96
C SER A 155 45.59 -12.74 17.12
N ALA A 156 45.21 -13.45 16.06
CA ALA A 156 44.33 -14.62 16.15
C ALA A 156 44.60 -15.56 14.97
N SER A 157 45.35 -16.64 15.22
CA SER A 157 45.61 -17.70 14.25
C SER A 157 44.37 -18.59 14.08
N GLY A 158 43.48 -18.24 13.16
CA GLY A 158 42.42 -19.12 12.68
C GLY A 158 42.96 -20.07 11.61
N ALA A 159 42.69 -21.37 11.74
CA ALA A 159 43.11 -22.38 10.77
C ALA A 159 42.40 -22.19 9.41
N PRO A 160 43.06 -22.47 8.28
CA PRO A 160 42.42 -22.43 6.97
C PRO A 160 41.56 -23.68 6.77
N GLY A 161 40.24 -23.53 6.64
CA GLY A 161 39.38 -24.61 6.12
C GLY A 161 38.17 -25.05 6.95
N GLU A 162 37.63 -24.23 7.85
CA GLU A 162 36.20 -24.39 8.14
C GLU A 162 35.42 -23.91 6.91
N GLY A 163 34.79 -24.87 6.22
CA GLY A 163 33.92 -24.55 5.09
C GLY A 163 32.78 -23.64 5.54
N LEU A 164 32.21 -22.88 4.60
CA LEU A 164 30.87 -22.32 4.81
C LEU A 164 29.98 -23.46 5.30
N PRO A 165 29.23 -23.32 6.41
CA PRO A 165 28.35 -24.37 6.85
C PRO A 165 27.43 -24.71 5.69
N THR A 166 27.49 -25.97 5.25
CA THR A 166 26.54 -26.55 4.30
C THR A 166 25.17 -26.10 4.76
N VAL A 167 24.35 -25.54 3.88
CA VAL A 167 23.05 -24.99 4.25
C VAL A 167 22.20 -26.10 4.83
N GLU A 168 22.21 -26.24 6.16
CA GLU A 168 21.26 -27.10 6.84
C GLU A 168 19.87 -26.56 6.49
N PRO A 169 18.93 -27.44 6.10
CA PRO A 169 17.64 -27.00 5.62
C PRO A 169 16.94 -26.26 6.76
N PHE A 170 16.79 -24.93 6.62
CA PHE A 170 16.12 -24.12 7.62
C PHE A 170 14.72 -24.69 7.87
N GLU A 171 14.44 -24.98 9.14
CA GLU A 171 13.14 -25.49 9.53
C GLU A 171 12.05 -24.42 9.29
N THR A 172 10.82 -24.90 9.14
CA THR A 172 9.65 -24.02 9.01
C THR A 172 9.31 -23.45 10.37
N VAL A 173 9.33 -22.12 10.50
CA VAL A 173 8.95 -21.40 11.71
C VAL A 173 7.43 -21.29 11.77
N SER A 174 6.84 -21.61 12.92
CA SER A 174 5.38 -21.74 13.10
C SER A 174 4.78 -20.55 13.85
N ALA A 175 3.45 -20.43 13.86
CA ALA A 175 2.77 -19.31 14.56
C ALA A 175 3.09 -19.23 16.07
N PRO A 176 3.22 -20.35 16.82
CA PRO A 176 3.76 -20.35 18.19
C PRO A 176 5.13 -19.68 18.37
N ASP A 177 6.00 -19.72 17.35
CA ASP A 177 7.34 -19.09 17.37
C ASP A 177 7.29 -17.59 17.03
N GLY A 178 6.12 -17.09 16.63
CA GLY A 178 5.87 -15.71 16.23
C GLY A 178 6.41 -14.64 17.20
N PRO A 179 6.25 -14.77 18.53
CA PRO A 179 6.84 -13.84 19.48
C PRO A 179 8.37 -13.75 19.37
N ALA A 180 9.06 -14.88 19.16
CA ALA A 180 10.51 -14.88 18.97
C ALA A 180 10.92 -14.20 17.64
N VAL A 181 10.11 -14.34 16.58
CA VAL A 181 10.30 -13.60 15.31
C VAL A 181 10.08 -12.10 15.49
N ALA A 182 9.09 -11.70 16.27
CA ALA A 182 8.86 -10.28 16.62
C ALA A 182 10.02 -9.71 17.44
N ASP A 183 10.56 -10.48 18.39
CA ASP A 183 11.72 -10.10 19.21
C ASP A 183 12.99 -9.93 18.37
N LEU A 184 13.23 -10.85 17.43
CA LEU A 184 14.27 -10.73 16.42
C LEU A 184 14.09 -9.45 15.58
N CYS A 185 12.88 -9.18 15.08
CA CYS A 185 12.59 -7.96 14.34
C CYS A 185 12.92 -6.70 15.15
N ARG A 186 12.53 -6.63 16.43
CA ARG A 186 12.81 -5.48 17.31
C ARG A 186 14.30 -5.24 17.57
N ARG A 187 15.15 -6.29 17.56
CA ARG A 187 16.61 -6.16 17.71
C ARG A 187 17.34 -5.85 16.40
N ALA A 188 16.77 -6.24 15.25
CA ALA A 188 17.48 -6.29 13.98
C ALA A 188 16.98 -5.32 12.90
N SER A 189 15.71 -4.89 12.94
CA SER A 189 15.12 -3.95 11.98
C SER A 189 15.20 -2.51 12.50
N PRO A 190 15.51 -1.51 11.65
CA PRO A 190 15.46 -0.09 12.03
C PRO A 190 14.05 0.49 12.18
N ASP A 191 13.02 -0.23 11.71
CA ASP A 191 11.60 0.12 11.91
C ASP A 191 10.80 -1.20 12.04
N PRO A 192 10.83 -1.83 13.23
CA PRO A 192 10.26 -3.15 13.45
C PRO A 192 8.72 -3.08 13.53
N PRO A 193 7.99 -4.04 12.97
CA PRO A 193 6.54 -4.06 13.11
C PRO A 193 6.09 -4.30 14.57
N PRO A 194 4.99 -3.66 15.03
CA PRO A 194 4.28 -4.10 16.22
C PRO A 194 3.95 -5.58 16.11
N HIS A 195 4.01 -6.25 17.26
CA HIS A 195 3.91 -7.70 17.36
C HIS A 195 2.67 -8.27 16.65
N GLU A 196 1.49 -7.71 16.93
CA GLU A 196 0.22 -8.16 16.34
C GLU A 196 0.17 -8.04 14.81
N ASP A 197 0.65 -6.93 14.26
CA ASP A 197 0.68 -6.68 12.81
C ASP A 197 1.67 -7.63 12.10
N LEU A 198 2.81 -7.95 12.75
CA LEU A 198 3.76 -8.93 12.24
C LEU A 198 3.12 -10.32 12.18
N LEU A 199 2.44 -10.74 13.24
CA LEU A 199 1.82 -12.08 13.29
C LEU A 199 0.67 -12.19 12.29
N ALA A 200 -0.15 -11.14 12.14
CA ALA A 200 -1.19 -11.09 11.12
C ALA A 200 -0.59 -11.16 9.71
N SER A 201 0.52 -10.46 9.44
CA SER A 201 1.19 -10.53 8.15
C SER A 201 1.86 -11.87 7.87
N LEU A 202 2.45 -12.55 8.87
CA LEU A 202 3.18 -13.81 8.63
C LEU A 202 2.30 -15.08 8.73
N PHE A 203 1.31 -15.10 9.63
CA PHE A 203 0.64 -16.32 10.07
C PHE A 203 -0.91 -16.28 10.00
N ASP A 204 -1.51 -15.33 9.28
CA ASP A 204 -2.95 -15.35 8.98
C ASP A 204 -3.34 -16.68 8.31
N PRO A 205 -4.22 -17.52 8.91
CA PRO A 205 -4.57 -18.83 8.36
C PRO A 205 -5.22 -18.79 6.98
N SER A 206 -5.80 -17.66 6.57
CA SER A 206 -6.36 -17.48 5.22
C SER A 206 -5.28 -17.30 4.16
N ARG A 207 -4.11 -16.75 4.55
CA ARG A 207 -3.03 -16.29 3.65
C ARG A 207 -1.64 -16.39 4.31
N PRO A 208 -1.22 -17.57 4.80
CA PRO A 208 0.03 -17.70 5.55
C PRO A 208 1.24 -17.45 4.65
N ALA A 209 2.30 -16.88 5.22
CA ALA A 209 3.62 -16.87 4.59
C ALA A 209 4.39 -18.15 4.97
N LEU A 210 5.23 -18.64 4.05
CA LEU A 210 6.20 -19.66 4.40
C LEU A 210 7.37 -18.98 5.11
N VAL A 211 7.52 -19.22 6.41
CA VAL A 211 8.62 -18.69 7.22
C VAL A 211 9.66 -19.79 7.45
N ARG A 212 10.92 -19.50 7.13
CA ARG A 212 12.08 -20.38 7.31
C ARG A 212 13.09 -19.72 8.24
N GLY A 213 13.71 -20.49 9.14
CA GLY A 213 14.87 -20.01 9.89
C GLY A 213 14.93 -20.48 11.35
N ASP A 214 15.77 -19.79 12.11
CA ASP A 214 15.89 -19.91 13.57
C ASP A 214 15.73 -18.48 14.13
N PRO A 215 14.66 -18.16 14.89
CA PRO A 215 14.47 -16.83 15.48
C PRO A 215 15.62 -16.32 16.36
N GLY A 216 16.51 -17.20 16.84
CA GLY A 216 17.75 -16.85 17.53
C GLY A 216 18.90 -16.39 16.60
N ARG A 217 18.79 -16.59 15.28
CA ARG A 217 19.84 -16.26 14.29
C ARG A 217 19.33 -15.37 13.15
N GLY A 218 18.18 -15.70 12.59
CA GLY A 218 17.61 -15.06 11.42
C GLY A 218 16.47 -15.86 10.80
N VAL A 219 15.51 -15.17 10.20
CA VAL A 219 14.39 -15.77 9.46
C VAL A 219 14.15 -15.08 8.13
N VAL A 220 13.53 -15.80 7.21
CA VAL A 220 13.01 -15.29 5.94
C VAL A 220 11.56 -15.72 5.79
N ALA A 221 10.73 -14.86 5.22
CA ALA A 221 9.33 -15.15 4.90
C ALA A 221 9.07 -14.95 3.40
N THR A 222 8.54 -15.98 2.76
CA THR A 222 8.19 -15.99 1.33
C THR A 222 6.71 -16.21 1.11
N VAL A 223 6.20 -15.65 0.01
CA VAL A 223 4.81 -15.80 -0.44
C VAL A 223 4.79 -15.93 -1.95
N GLU A 224 3.96 -16.82 -2.47
CA GLU A 224 3.56 -16.80 -3.88
C GLU A 224 2.14 -16.22 -3.98
N ARG A 225 1.92 -15.32 -4.94
CA ARG A 225 0.59 -14.82 -5.28
C ARG A 225 0.47 -14.57 -6.78
N ASN A 226 -0.54 -15.15 -7.42
CA ASN A 226 -0.87 -14.95 -8.85
C ASN A 226 0.28 -15.24 -9.82
N GLY A 227 1.10 -16.25 -9.53
CA GLY A 227 2.28 -16.66 -10.28
C GLY A 227 3.57 -15.89 -9.96
N GLN A 228 3.52 -14.95 -9.01
CA GLN A 228 4.64 -14.09 -8.60
C GLN A 228 5.15 -14.48 -7.22
N GLY A 229 6.45 -14.78 -7.12
CA GLY A 229 7.13 -15.00 -5.85
C GLY A 229 7.55 -13.68 -5.20
N TYR A 230 7.41 -13.61 -3.87
CA TYR A 230 7.77 -12.47 -3.06
C TYR A 230 8.57 -12.88 -1.83
N LEU A 231 9.52 -12.03 -1.45
CA LEU A 231 10.20 -12.08 -0.15
C LEU A 231 9.58 -10.97 0.73
N ARG A 232 8.71 -11.36 1.66
CA ARG A 232 7.95 -10.48 2.57
C ARG A 232 8.83 -9.94 3.71
N LEU A 233 9.71 -10.78 4.24
CA LEU A 233 10.64 -10.45 5.32
C LEU A 233 11.97 -11.21 5.11
N LEU A 234 13.10 -10.57 5.38
CA LEU A 234 14.37 -11.23 5.68
C LEU A 234 15.04 -10.43 6.79
N VAL A 235 15.39 -11.10 7.88
CA VAL A 235 15.97 -10.46 9.06
C VAL A 235 17.01 -11.38 9.70
N VAL A 236 18.15 -10.82 10.06
CA VAL A 236 19.27 -11.54 10.68
C VAL A 236 19.70 -10.80 11.94
N ASP A 237 19.80 -11.53 13.05
CA ASP A 237 20.20 -10.99 14.34
C ASP A 237 21.60 -10.35 14.22
N PRO A 238 21.83 -9.14 14.80
CA PRO A 238 23.11 -8.46 14.70
C PRO A 238 24.33 -9.32 15.05
N ALA A 239 24.22 -10.24 16.02
CA ALA A 239 25.32 -11.12 16.42
C ALA A 239 25.71 -12.15 15.34
N TRP A 240 24.77 -12.49 14.45
CA TRP A 240 24.92 -13.49 13.38
C TRP A 240 25.18 -12.89 11.99
N ARG A 241 25.19 -11.56 11.87
CA ARG A 241 25.54 -10.87 10.61
C ARG A 241 26.98 -11.19 10.19
N ARG A 242 27.22 -11.12 8.88
CA ARG A 242 28.50 -11.42 8.21
C ARG A 242 28.99 -12.89 8.32
N ARG A 243 28.22 -13.80 8.94
CA ARG A 243 28.53 -15.25 9.06
C ARG A 243 27.84 -16.14 8.00
N GLY A 244 27.48 -15.59 6.83
CA GLY A 244 26.78 -16.33 5.78
C GLY A 244 25.26 -16.55 5.98
N VAL A 245 24.73 -16.41 7.19
CA VAL A 245 23.29 -16.65 7.52
C VAL A 245 22.32 -15.98 6.55
N GLY A 246 22.52 -14.69 6.24
CA GLY A 246 21.65 -13.96 5.30
C GLY A 246 21.74 -14.48 3.84
N SER A 247 22.89 -15.02 3.42
CA SER A 247 23.01 -15.71 2.13
C SER A 247 22.20 -16.99 2.14
N ALA A 248 22.41 -17.85 3.15
CA ALA A 248 21.75 -19.14 3.26
C ALA A 248 20.21 -19.01 3.35
N LEU A 249 19.70 -18.04 4.11
CA LEU A 249 18.26 -17.76 4.19
C LEU A 249 17.69 -17.29 2.84
N LEU A 250 18.41 -16.42 2.11
CA LEU A 250 17.98 -15.96 0.80
C LEU A 250 18.01 -17.10 -0.24
N GLU A 251 19.03 -17.96 -0.20
CA GLU A 251 19.13 -19.16 -1.04
C GLU A 251 17.99 -20.16 -0.76
N ALA A 252 17.63 -20.36 0.52
CA ALA A 252 16.48 -21.18 0.90
C ALA A 252 15.14 -20.60 0.40
N ALA A 253 14.94 -19.28 0.56
CA ALA A 253 13.78 -18.57 0.03
C ALA A 253 13.68 -18.65 -1.51
N GLU A 254 14.79 -18.55 -2.22
CA GLU A 254 14.84 -18.77 -3.67
C GLU A 254 14.54 -20.22 -4.05
N ALA A 255 15.00 -21.20 -3.26
CA ALA A 255 14.73 -22.62 -3.51
C ALA A 255 13.26 -23.02 -3.25
N ASP A 256 12.62 -22.42 -2.25
CA ASP A 256 11.18 -22.59 -1.97
C ASP A 256 10.31 -21.95 -3.07
N LEU A 257 10.71 -20.80 -3.60
CA LEU A 257 10.04 -20.13 -4.72
C LEU A 257 10.40 -20.74 -6.10
N ALA A 258 11.49 -21.52 -6.20
CA ALA A 258 11.93 -22.18 -7.43
C ALA A 258 11.02 -23.36 -7.82
N GLY A 259 9.98 -23.05 -8.58
CA GLY A 259 8.94 -24.00 -9.03
C GLY A 259 7.54 -23.63 -8.55
N VAL A 260 7.43 -22.65 -7.64
CA VAL A 260 6.16 -22.11 -7.16
C VAL A 260 5.96 -20.73 -7.80
N GLY A 261 5.39 -20.73 -9.00
CA GLY A 261 5.03 -19.51 -9.75
C GLY A 261 5.40 -19.54 -11.23
N THR A 262 4.52 -18.99 -12.07
CA THR A 262 4.68 -18.93 -13.53
C THR A 262 5.61 -17.83 -14.01
N SER A 263 5.85 -16.79 -13.20
CA SER A 263 6.73 -15.66 -13.55
C SER A 263 8.22 -16.04 -13.60
N GLY A 264 8.64 -17.02 -12.81
CA GLY A 264 10.06 -17.32 -12.59
C GLY A 264 10.84 -16.13 -12.01
N THR A 265 10.22 -15.28 -11.19
CA THR A 265 10.89 -14.14 -10.53
C THR A 265 10.53 -14.03 -9.05
N VAL A 266 11.43 -13.42 -8.28
CA VAL A 266 11.20 -13.01 -6.88
C VAL A 266 11.30 -11.50 -6.78
N VAL A 267 10.32 -10.88 -6.13
CA VAL A 267 10.32 -9.45 -5.79
C VAL A 267 10.45 -9.27 -4.27
N VAL A 268 11.22 -8.28 -3.83
CA VAL A 268 11.44 -8.01 -2.39
C VAL A 268 10.45 -6.97 -1.87
N GLY A 269 9.66 -7.35 -0.86
CA GLY A 269 8.51 -6.58 -0.37
C GLY A 269 7.42 -6.42 -1.42
N THR A 270 6.61 -5.37 -1.29
CA THR A 270 5.54 -4.98 -2.26
C THR A 270 4.44 -6.02 -2.50
N ASP A 271 4.31 -7.00 -1.61
CA ASP A 271 3.45 -8.18 -1.77
C ASP A 271 2.03 -7.95 -1.23
N ALA A 272 1.38 -6.91 -1.76
CA ALA A 272 0.03 -6.52 -1.40
C ALA A 272 -0.98 -7.70 -1.50
N PRO A 273 -2.01 -7.73 -0.63
CA PRO A 273 -2.37 -6.72 0.36
C PRO A 273 -1.64 -6.84 1.70
N ASP A 274 -0.89 -7.91 1.96
CA ASP A 274 -0.41 -8.28 3.32
C ASP A 274 1.05 -7.88 3.59
N PHE A 275 1.57 -6.93 2.81
CA PHE A 275 2.97 -6.50 2.83
C PHE A 275 3.38 -5.82 4.15
N LEU A 276 4.61 -6.10 4.60
CA LEU A 276 5.25 -5.37 5.70
C LEU A 276 5.89 -4.07 5.22
N TYR A 277 6.57 -4.11 4.06
CA TYR A 277 7.29 -2.97 3.49
C TYR A 277 7.09 -2.88 1.98
N PRO A 278 6.96 -1.66 1.40
CA PRO A 278 6.84 -1.46 -0.04
C PRO A 278 8.22 -1.53 -0.76
N GLY A 279 9.05 -2.49 -0.37
CA GLY A 279 10.44 -2.66 -0.83
C GLY A 279 11.45 -2.59 0.31
N VAL A 280 12.74 -2.49 -0.02
CA VAL A 280 13.85 -2.39 0.95
C VAL A 280 14.13 -0.93 1.29
N ASP A 281 14.06 -0.55 2.56
CA ASP A 281 14.42 0.80 3.01
C ASP A 281 15.87 1.12 2.58
N SER A 282 16.06 2.23 1.86
CA SER A 282 17.35 2.68 1.33
C SER A 282 18.44 2.87 2.39
N ARG A 283 18.08 2.95 3.68
CA ARG A 283 19.01 3.01 4.82
C ARG A 283 19.59 1.64 5.22
N GLN A 284 19.00 0.52 4.78
CA GLN A 284 19.45 -0.85 5.09
C GLN A 284 20.56 -1.32 4.13
N THR A 285 21.72 -0.65 4.15
CA THR A 285 22.83 -0.91 3.21
C THR A 285 23.29 -2.37 3.19
N ASP A 286 23.23 -3.07 4.32
CA ASP A 286 23.57 -4.50 4.40
C ASP A 286 22.58 -5.40 3.65
N MET A 287 21.28 -5.10 3.69
CA MET A 287 20.26 -5.75 2.87
C MET A 287 20.45 -5.45 1.37
N LEU A 288 20.71 -4.18 1.02
CA LEU A 288 20.96 -3.78 -0.38
C LEU A 288 22.15 -4.55 -0.97
N CYS A 289 23.29 -4.57 -0.26
CA CYS A 289 24.49 -5.28 -0.71
C CYS A 289 24.30 -6.81 -0.72
N LEU A 290 23.47 -7.37 0.15
CA LEU A 290 23.13 -8.81 0.12
C LEU A 290 22.37 -9.14 -1.17
N LEU A 291 21.32 -8.39 -1.48
CA LEU A 291 20.48 -8.61 -2.66
C LEU A 291 21.28 -8.43 -3.96
N GLU A 292 22.10 -7.37 -4.05
CA GLU A 292 22.94 -7.12 -5.23
C GLU A 292 24.02 -8.22 -5.41
N LYS A 293 24.65 -8.69 -4.31
CA LYS A 293 25.56 -9.84 -4.36
C LYS A 293 24.89 -11.09 -4.92
N HIS A 294 23.61 -11.28 -4.63
CA HIS A 294 22.80 -12.41 -5.11
C HIS A 294 22.17 -12.20 -6.49
N GLY A 295 22.47 -11.10 -7.18
CA GLY A 295 21.97 -10.84 -8.53
C GLY A 295 20.51 -10.39 -8.58
N TYR A 296 20.01 -9.76 -7.51
CA TYR A 296 18.79 -8.96 -7.60
C TYR A 296 19.10 -7.60 -8.19
N GLU A 297 18.26 -7.17 -9.13
CA GLU A 297 18.33 -5.85 -9.77
C GLU A 297 17.30 -4.90 -9.14
N ARG A 298 17.67 -3.64 -8.92
CA ARG A 298 16.72 -2.61 -8.50
C ARG A 298 15.89 -2.15 -9.69
N VAL A 299 14.60 -2.45 -9.67
CA VAL A 299 13.66 -2.20 -10.79
C VAL A 299 12.73 -1.00 -10.58
N SER A 300 12.51 -0.58 -9.33
CA SER A 300 11.66 0.56 -9.01
C SER A 300 12.00 1.14 -7.62
N PHE A 301 11.28 2.17 -7.20
CA PHE A 301 11.31 2.72 -5.85
C PHE A 301 9.93 3.23 -5.42
N ASN A 302 9.68 3.17 -4.10
CA ASN A 302 8.46 3.65 -3.47
C ASN A 302 8.81 4.63 -2.34
N PHE A 303 7.84 5.46 -1.94
CA PHE A 303 8.00 6.42 -0.85
C PHE A 303 7.01 6.15 0.29
N ASN A 304 7.43 6.40 1.53
CA ASN A 304 6.50 6.75 2.60
C ASN A 304 6.67 8.22 2.97
N MET A 305 5.60 8.87 3.43
CA MET A 305 5.61 10.27 3.86
C MET A 305 5.20 10.41 5.32
N ALA A 306 6.00 11.10 6.14
CA ALA A 306 5.66 11.42 7.52
C ALA A 306 4.71 12.62 7.60
N VAL A 307 3.88 12.64 8.63
CA VAL A 307 2.94 13.71 8.97
C VAL A 307 3.02 14.01 10.46
N ASP A 308 3.37 15.25 10.80
CA ASP A 308 3.24 15.83 12.13
C ASP A 308 1.75 16.09 12.41
N LEU A 309 1.14 15.29 13.29
CA LEU A 309 -0.29 15.38 13.60
C LEU A 309 -0.61 16.62 14.46
N THR A 310 0.37 17.16 15.18
CA THR A 310 0.21 18.38 15.98
C THR A 310 -0.02 19.62 15.09
N ARG A 311 0.46 19.58 13.84
CA ARG A 311 0.39 20.69 12.86
C ARG A 311 -0.60 20.49 11.72
N LEU A 312 -1.56 19.57 11.86
CA LEU A 312 -2.61 19.35 10.84
C LEU A 312 -3.42 20.63 10.56
N PRO A 313 -3.69 20.94 9.27
CA PRO A 313 -4.76 21.87 8.90
C PRO A 313 -6.11 21.44 9.48
N PRO A 314 -7.06 22.35 9.76
CA PRO A 314 -8.38 21.98 10.27
C PRO A 314 -9.10 20.95 9.38
N ASP A 315 -9.80 20.02 10.04
CA ASP A 315 -10.67 19.03 9.39
C ASP A 315 -11.77 19.77 8.59
N PRO A 316 -11.86 19.60 7.26
CA PRO A 316 -12.95 20.17 6.48
C PRO A 316 -14.30 19.48 6.70
N GLY A 317 -14.33 18.32 7.38
CA GLY A 317 -15.53 17.51 7.59
C GLY A 317 -16.07 16.87 6.31
N GLY A 318 -17.22 16.19 6.45
CA GLY A 318 -17.85 15.44 5.35
C GLY A 318 -17.12 14.16 4.96
N ALA A 319 -16.43 13.54 5.92
CA ALA A 319 -15.95 12.17 5.86
C ALA A 319 -16.52 11.38 7.05
N GLU A 320 -17.28 10.35 6.74
CA GLU A 320 -18.06 9.52 7.66
C GLU A 320 -17.27 8.26 8.00
N LEU A 321 -17.48 7.69 9.20
CA LEU A 321 -16.89 6.41 9.56
C LEU A 321 -17.69 5.30 8.89
N GLY A 322 -17.04 4.45 8.10
CA GLY A 322 -17.71 3.29 7.50
C GLY A 322 -18.00 2.21 8.56
N GLY A 323 -19.15 1.56 8.45
CA GLY A 323 -19.52 0.39 9.23
C GLY A 323 -20.06 -0.74 8.37
N GLU A 324 -20.52 -1.82 9.00
CA GLU A 324 -20.99 -3.03 8.29
C GLU A 324 -22.16 -2.75 7.33
N SER A 325 -23.01 -1.76 7.61
CA SER A 325 -24.07 -1.31 6.68
C SER A 325 -23.55 -0.76 5.35
N ASP A 326 -22.29 -0.30 5.30
CA ASP A 326 -21.66 0.22 4.08
C ASP A 326 -20.96 -0.88 3.25
N ARG A 327 -20.77 -2.08 3.82
CA ARG A 327 -19.96 -3.17 3.23
C ARG A 327 -20.33 -3.44 1.77
N ALA A 328 -21.59 -3.72 1.48
CA ALA A 328 -22.03 -4.08 0.14
C ALA A 328 -21.84 -2.94 -0.90
N GLU A 329 -21.96 -1.67 -0.47
CA GLU A 329 -21.70 -0.53 -1.36
C GLU A 329 -20.20 -0.32 -1.59
N LEU A 330 -19.39 -0.50 -0.53
CA LEU A 330 -17.93 -0.41 -0.59
C LEU A 330 -17.33 -1.54 -1.45
N GLU A 331 -17.78 -2.78 -1.27
CA GLU A 331 -17.39 -3.94 -2.10
C GLU A 331 -17.69 -3.67 -3.57
N ALA A 332 -18.91 -3.24 -3.89
CA ALA A 332 -19.27 -2.89 -5.26
C ALA A 332 -18.50 -1.64 -5.79
N PHE A 333 -18.09 -0.70 -4.93
CA PHE A 333 -17.21 0.41 -5.33
C PHE A 333 -15.81 -0.09 -5.66
N LEU A 334 -15.25 -0.97 -4.83
CA LEU A 334 -13.91 -1.56 -4.97
C LEU A 334 -13.83 -2.43 -6.22
N GLU A 335 -14.72 -3.41 -6.38
CA GLU A 335 -14.76 -4.31 -7.55
C GLU A 335 -14.75 -3.53 -8.88
N ARG A 336 -15.59 -2.49 -8.99
CA ARG A 336 -15.77 -1.72 -10.23
C ARG A 336 -14.64 -0.72 -10.52
N ARG A 337 -13.75 -0.40 -9.56
CA ARG A 337 -12.82 0.75 -9.68
C ARG A 337 -11.42 0.48 -9.15
N TRP A 338 -11.30 -0.22 -8.02
CA TRP A 338 -10.08 -0.39 -7.24
C TRP A 338 -9.97 -1.82 -6.65
N PRO A 339 -10.11 -2.89 -7.46
CA PRO A 339 -10.14 -4.26 -6.95
C PRO A 339 -8.84 -4.68 -6.24
N MET A 340 -7.71 -4.07 -6.59
CA MET A 340 -6.41 -4.31 -5.95
C MET A 340 -6.35 -3.86 -4.48
N TRP A 341 -7.25 -2.97 -4.04
CA TRP A 341 -7.35 -2.49 -2.67
C TRP A 341 -8.54 -3.09 -1.91
N ALA A 342 -9.22 -4.10 -2.47
CA ALA A 342 -10.43 -4.64 -1.87
C ALA A 342 -10.16 -5.21 -0.46
N ASP A 343 -9.19 -6.12 -0.35
CA ASP A 343 -8.80 -6.73 0.93
C ASP A 343 -8.41 -5.71 2.00
N GLU A 344 -7.57 -4.73 1.64
CA GLU A 344 -7.10 -3.69 2.58
C GLU A 344 -8.23 -2.75 3.01
N ALA A 345 -9.11 -2.35 2.09
CA ALA A 345 -10.24 -1.49 2.40
C ALA A 345 -11.26 -2.22 3.30
N LEU A 346 -11.58 -3.48 3.02
CA LEU A 346 -12.50 -4.27 3.85
C LEU A 346 -11.89 -4.58 5.21
N ARG A 347 -10.60 -4.94 5.29
CA ARG A 347 -9.85 -5.04 6.56
C ARG A 347 -9.89 -3.72 7.35
N GLY A 348 -9.82 -2.58 6.66
CA GLY A 348 -10.01 -1.25 7.26
C GLY A 348 -11.42 -1.03 7.79
N LEU A 349 -12.46 -1.49 7.08
CA LEU A 349 -13.85 -1.46 7.52
C LEU A 349 -14.06 -2.32 8.77
N ASP A 350 -13.58 -3.57 8.75
CA ASP A 350 -13.69 -4.54 9.85
C ASP A 350 -13.00 -4.08 11.14
N LYS A 351 -11.86 -3.39 11.01
CA LYS A 351 -11.16 -2.76 12.15
C LYS A 351 -11.85 -1.46 12.65
N GLY A 352 -12.91 -0.99 11.99
CA GLY A 352 -13.53 0.32 12.25
C GLY A 352 -12.60 1.50 11.93
N ARG A 353 -11.65 1.31 11.00
CA ARG A 353 -10.58 2.27 10.63
C ARG A 353 -10.64 2.67 9.15
N LEU A 354 -11.85 2.83 8.62
CA LEU A 354 -12.09 3.33 7.26
C LEU A 354 -13.07 4.50 7.26
N LEU A 355 -12.73 5.57 6.55
CA LEU A 355 -13.65 6.65 6.23
C LEU A 355 -14.20 6.53 4.83
N LEU A 356 -15.46 6.91 4.69
CA LEU A 356 -16.16 7.11 3.43
C LEU A 356 -16.43 8.60 3.21
N ALA A 357 -16.39 9.02 1.95
CA ALA A 357 -16.92 10.30 1.52
C ALA A 357 -18.01 10.03 0.50
N ARG A 358 -19.14 10.74 0.62
CA ARG A 358 -20.37 10.49 -0.15
C ARG A 358 -20.82 11.75 -0.89
N ASP A 359 -21.57 11.56 -1.97
CA ASP A 359 -22.37 12.60 -2.64
C ASP A 359 -23.67 11.97 -3.20
N GLY A 360 -24.38 12.69 -4.07
CA GLY A 360 -25.66 12.24 -4.65
C GLY A 360 -25.59 10.98 -5.52
N GLU A 361 -24.39 10.49 -5.87
CA GLU A 361 -24.15 9.23 -6.58
C GLU A 361 -23.61 8.12 -5.64
N GLY A 362 -23.71 8.26 -4.31
CA GLY A 362 -23.20 7.27 -3.33
C GLY A 362 -21.74 7.50 -2.93
N VAL A 363 -20.98 6.42 -2.64
CA VAL A 363 -19.56 6.49 -2.26
C VAL A 363 -18.71 7.16 -3.35
N ALA A 364 -18.16 8.33 -2.98
CA ALA A 364 -17.22 9.12 -3.79
C ALA A 364 -15.76 8.71 -3.58
N GLY A 365 -15.45 8.08 -2.44
CA GLY A 365 -14.13 7.54 -2.12
C GLY A 365 -14.01 7.07 -0.68
N PHE A 366 -12.87 6.45 -0.37
CA PHE A 366 -12.52 5.97 0.96
C PHE A 366 -11.08 6.30 1.35
N CYS A 367 -10.78 6.27 2.65
CA CYS A 367 -9.41 6.28 3.19
C CYS A 367 -9.36 5.47 4.47
N ALA A 368 -8.42 4.53 4.56
CA ALA A 368 -8.22 3.70 5.73
C ALA A 368 -6.92 4.06 6.48
N TRP A 369 -6.81 3.62 7.72
CA TRP A 369 -5.60 3.73 8.55
C TRP A 369 -5.47 2.52 9.48
N ASP A 370 -4.28 2.27 10.04
CA ASP A 370 -3.99 1.12 10.93
C ASP A 370 -4.42 -0.25 10.33
N VAL A 371 -4.40 -0.36 8.98
CA VAL A 371 -4.93 -1.52 8.21
C VAL A 371 -4.01 -2.74 8.33
N ASN A 372 -2.82 -2.65 7.75
CA ASN A 372 -1.78 -3.67 7.89
C ASN A 372 -0.85 -3.37 9.06
N TRP A 373 -0.80 -2.10 9.48
CA TRP A 373 0.26 -1.63 10.35
C TRP A 373 -0.16 -0.40 11.15
N ALA A 374 -0.10 -0.49 12.48
CA ALA A 374 -0.51 0.58 13.38
C ALA A 374 0.34 1.86 13.19
N GLY A 375 -0.32 3.02 13.08
CA GLY A 375 0.32 4.31 12.82
C GLY A 375 0.51 4.64 11.34
N LYS A 376 0.06 3.76 10.44
CA LYS A 376 0.14 3.97 8.99
C LYS A 376 -1.20 4.37 8.39
N LEU A 377 -1.19 5.33 7.45
CA LEU A 377 -2.36 5.75 6.68
C LEU A 377 -2.30 5.19 5.26
N GLY A 378 -3.40 4.56 4.84
CA GLY A 378 -3.56 3.90 3.54
C GLY A 378 -4.31 2.56 3.65
N PRO A 379 -4.84 2.04 2.53
CA PRO A 379 -4.93 2.72 1.24
C PRO A 379 -6.00 3.82 1.24
N MET A 380 -6.00 4.64 0.19
CA MET A 380 -7.08 5.60 -0.08
C MET A 380 -7.40 5.66 -1.57
N ALA A 381 -8.67 5.80 -1.89
CA ALA A 381 -9.14 5.87 -3.26
C ALA A 381 -10.34 6.82 -3.41
N GLY A 382 -10.65 7.17 -4.64
CA GLY A 382 -11.84 7.94 -4.96
C GLY A 382 -12.22 7.79 -6.43
N ARG A 383 -13.40 8.26 -6.79
CA ARG A 383 -13.81 8.29 -8.20
C ARG A 383 -12.86 9.18 -8.99
N THR A 384 -12.48 8.73 -10.18
CA THR A 384 -11.51 9.46 -11.02
C THR A 384 -12.03 10.84 -11.43
N TRP A 385 -13.35 11.02 -11.55
CA TRP A 385 -14.01 12.31 -11.80
C TRP A 385 -14.24 13.17 -10.55
N ALA A 386 -14.14 12.60 -9.34
CA ALA A 386 -14.17 13.37 -8.09
C ALA A 386 -12.81 14.05 -7.77
N ARG A 387 -11.79 13.84 -8.62
CA ARG A 387 -10.50 14.53 -8.53
C ARG A 387 -10.70 16.04 -8.68
N GLY A 388 -10.09 16.81 -7.78
CA GLY A 388 -10.25 18.28 -7.73
C GLY A 388 -11.46 18.77 -6.92
N GLN A 389 -12.44 17.90 -6.60
CA GLN A 389 -13.64 18.26 -5.82
C GLN A 389 -13.43 18.23 -4.29
N GLY A 390 -12.18 18.11 -3.83
CA GLY A 390 -11.83 18.11 -2.41
C GLY A 390 -12.03 16.79 -1.65
N VAL A 391 -12.68 15.78 -2.25
CA VAL A 391 -12.99 14.46 -1.65
C VAL A 391 -11.77 13.83 -0.95
N GLY A 392 -10.65 13.68 -1.66
CA GLY A 392 -9.42 13.13 -1.08
C GLY A 392 -8.87 13.94 0.10
N ARG A 393 -8.98 15.28 0.09
CA ARG A 393 -8.51 16.12 1.20
C ARG A 393 -9.37 15.91 2.45
N LYS A 394 -10.69 15.76 2.28
CA LYS A 394 -11.62 15.45 3.39
C LYS A 394 -11.27 14.11 4.03
N LEU A 395 -11.13 13.08 3.21
CA LEU A 395 -10.79 11.72 3.63
C LEU A 395 -9.46 11.65 4.39
N VAL A 396 -8.38 12.20 3.81
CA VAL A 396 -7.03 12.17 4.43
C VAL A 396 -6.99 12.95 5.74
N LEU A 397 -7.54 14.18 5.79
CA LEU A 397 -7.51 14.95 7.04
C LEU A 397 -8.43 14.34 8.10
N GLY A 398 -9.62 13.87 7.74
CA GLY A 398 -10.52 13.20 8.68
C GLY A 398 -9.94 11.91 9.29
N ALA A 399 -9.11 11.18 8.53
CA ALA A 399 -8.38 10.02 9.01
C ALA A 399 -7.21 10.42 9.93
N LEU A 400 -6.38 11.38 9.51
CA LEU A 400 -5.26 11.90 10.33
C LEU A 400 -5.74 12.53 11.64
N HIS A 401 -6.87 13.23 11.66
CA HIS A 401 -7.48 13.75 12.88
C HIS A 401 -7.99 12.64 13.81
N ARG A 402 -8.46 11.50 13.29
CA ARG A 402 -8.80 10.32 14.09
C ARG A 402 -7.56 9.61 14.63
N MET A 403 -6.49 9.50 13.83
CA MET A 403 -5.19 9.00 14.31
C MET A 403 -4.67 9.86 15.48
N ARG A 404 -4.79 11.19 15.37
CA ARG A 404 -4.45 12.14 16.44
C ARG A 404 -5.34 11.99 17.67
N ALA A 405 -6.66 11.86 17.48
CA ALA A 405 -7.60 11.64 18.58
C ALA A 405 -7.35 10.30 19.29
N GLY A 406 -6.78 9.31 18.60
CA GLY A 406 -6.24 8.07 19.17
C GLY A 406 -4.90 8.22 19.90
N GLY A 407 -4.45 9.44 20.21
CA GLY A 407 -3.24 9.71 21.01
C GLY A 407 -1.93 9.73 20.23
N ARG A 408 -1.95 9.73 18.89
CA ARG A 408 -0.72 9.81 18.08
C ARG A 408 -0.30 11.26 17.82
N GLU A 409 1.01 11.53 17.92
CA GLU A 409 1.62 12.81 17.52
C GLU A 409 2.15 12.79 16.07
N GLU A 410 2.43 11.60 15.54
CA GLU A 410 2.90 11.38 14.16
C GLU A 410 2.10 10.27 13.45
N ALA A 411 2.06 10.34 12.13
CA ALA A 411 1.58 9.26 11.26
C ALA A 411 2.49 9.13 10.03
N GLU A 412 2.53 7.94 9.42
CA GLU A 412 3.20 7.71 8.14
C GLU A 412 2.21 7.26 7.06
N ILE A 413 2.15 8.00 5.96
CA ILE A 413 1.39 7.62 4.77
C ILE A 413 2.25 6.65 3.96
N VAL A 414 1.74 5.46 3.69
CA VAL A 414 2.52 4.36 3.10
C VAL A 414 2.37 4.27 1.58
N TRP A 415 3.43 3.78 0.92
CA TRP A 415 3.48 3.44 -0.51
C TRP A 415 2.89 4.54 -1.43
N VAL A 416 3.41 5.75 -1.27
CA VAL A 416 2.75 6.97 -1.73
C VAL A 416 2.97 7.29 -3.20
N ALA A 417 1.87 7.40 -3.94
CA ALA A 417 1.77 8.25 -5.12
C ALA A 417 0.36 8.92 -5.19
N PRO A 418 0.24 10.22 -5.54
CA PRO A 418 1.27 11.20 -5.84
C PRO A 418 1.67 12.08 -4.63
N LEU A 419 2.98 12.28 -4.40
CA LEU A 419 3.55 13.03 -3.26
C LEU A 419 2.94 14.44 -3.07
N ARG A 420 2.79 15.21 -4.15
CA ARG A 420 2.31 16.61 -4.14
C ARG A 420 0.93 16.75 -3.47
N PHE A 421 0.07 15.74 -3.59
CA PHE A 421 -1.25 15.78 -2.99
C PHE A 421 -1.17 15.79 -1.46
N TYR A 422 -0.44 14.84 -0.87
CA TYR A 422 -0.30 14.71 0.58
C TYR A 422 0.49 15.87 1.21
N ALA A 423 1.56 16.32 0.55
CA ALA A 423 2.30 17.52 0.95
C ALA A 423 1.39 18.76 1.04
N LYS A 424 0.49 18.95 0.06
CA LYS A 424 -0.49 20.06 0.06
C LYS A 424 -1.65 19.84 1.04
N ALA A 425 -2.10 18.60 1.21
CA ALA A 425 -3.30 18.29 2.00
C ALA A 425 -3.04 18.35 3.50
N ALA A 426 -1.91 17.80 3.96
CA ALA A 426 -1.60 17.55 5.38
C ALA A 426 -0.21 18.05 5.81
N GLY A 427 0.55 18.71 4.94
CA GLY A 427 1.94 19.08 5.23
C GLY A 427 2.93 17.90 5.20
N ALA A 428 2.52 16.77 4.61
CA ALA A 428 3.32 15.55 4.59
C ALA A 428 4.68 15.75 3.90
N VAL A 429 5.74 15.16 4.45
CA VAL A 429 7.11 15.20 3.91
C VAL A 429 7.60 13.80 3.57
N VAL A 430 8.44 13.64 2.53
CA VAL A 430 9.06 12.34 2.22
C VAL A 430 9.94 11.92 3.40
N ASN A 431 9.65 10.76 3.99
CA ASN A 431 10.36 10.23 5.15
C ASN A 431 11.30 9.08 4.75
N ARG A 432 10.81 8.17 3.93
CA ARG A 432 11.52 6.94 3.56
C ARG A 432 11.43 6.69 2.07
N VAL A 433 12.54 6.22 1.51
CA VAL A 433 12.62 5.70 0.14
C VAL A 433 12.90 4.21 0.24
N PHE A 434 12.08 3.41 -0.44
CA PHE A 434 12.23 1.97 -0.53
C PHE A 434 12.64 1.60 -1.96
N PHE A 435 13.66 0.77 -2.11
CA PHE A 435 14.06 0.23 -3.40
C PHE A 435 13.38 -1.12 -3.62
N VAL A 436 12.75 -1.29 -4.77
CA VAL A 436 12.13 -2.55 -5.18
C VAL A 436 13.17 -3.35 -5.94
N TYR A 437 13.58 -4.47 -5.36
CA TYR A 437 14.52 -5.41 -5.97
C TYR A 437 13.77 -6.59 -6.58
N ARG A 438 14.24 -7.07 -7.74
CA ARG A 438 13.71 -8.23 -8.43
C ARG A 438 14.85 -9.10 -8.96
N LYS A 439 14.71 -10.42 -8.84
CA LYS A 439 15.61 -11.40 -9.46
C LYS A 439 14.79 -12.35 -10.32
N ARG A 440 15.34 -12.76 -11.47
CA ARG A 440 14.80 -13.89 -12.24
C ARG A 440 15.44 -15.18 -11.72
N LEU A 441 14.62 -16.11 -11.25
CA LEU A 441 15.07 -17.45 -10.88
C LEU A 441 15.36 -18.24 -12.15
N ARG A 442 16.37 -19.11 -12.08
CA ARG A 442 16.55 -20.14 -13.11
C ARG A 442 15.45 -21.18 -12.92
N PRO A 443 14.88 -21.76 -13.99
CA PRO A 443 14.05 -22.95 -13.84
C PRO A 443 14.85 -24.02 -13.08
N ARG A 444 14.19 -24.76 -12.18
CA ARG A 444 14.80 -25.97 -11.62
C ARG A 444 15.11 -26.90 -12.79
N GLU A 445 16.39 -27.22 -12.97
CA GLU A 445 16.76 -28.35 -13.83
C GLU A 445 16.09 -29.59 -13.22
N GLN A 446 15.19 -30.21 -13.97
CA GLN A 446 14.57 -31.46 -13.55
C GLN A 446 15.65 -32.53 -13.61
N SER A 447 16.15 -32.94 -12.45
CA SER A 447 17.01 -34.11 -12.31
C SER A 447 16.34 -35.30 -13.01
N ARG A 448 17.00 -35.81 -14.05
CA ARG A 448 16.57 -37.00 -14.80
C ARG A 448 16.91 -38.28 -14.05
#